data_AF-A0A2X4TUT2-F1
#
_entry.id   AF-A0A2X4TUT2-F1
#
_cell.length_a   1.000
_cell.length_b   1.000
_cell.length_c   1.000
_cell.angle_alpha   90.00
_cell.angle_beta   90.00
_cell.angle_gamma   90.00
#
_symmetry.space_group_name_H-M   'P 1'
#
loop_
_entity.id
_entity.type
_entity.pdbx_description
1 polymer ?
#
loop_
_entity_poly.entity_id
_entity_poly.type
_entity_poly.pdbx_seq_one_letter_code
_entity_poly.pdbx_strand_id
1 'polypeptide(L)'
;MLEQAAVEAFKLGYEVTDAEELEVEDGTLVMCCDVISEVGLNAELIDTQVEQLLALAERCGVNYDGWGTYYEDPNGEDGEDDEEDGELIDEDDDGKRH
;
A
#
# COMPACT_ATOMS: atom_id res chain seq x y z
N MET A 1 -5.71 17.23 0.68
CA MET A 1 -4.65 17.14 -0.35
C MET A 1 -3.70 16.01 0.02
N LEU A 2 -3.11 15.33 -0.96
CA LEU A 2 -2.26 14.14 -0.76
C LEU A 2 -1.11 14.42 0.22
N GLU A 3 -0.45 15.56 0.08
CA GLU A 3 0.69 15.94 0.93
C GLU A 3 0.29 16.10 2.40
N GLN A 4 -0.94 16.53 2.67
CA GLN A 4 -1.43 16.62 4.05
C GLN A 4 -1.65 15.23 4.66
N ALA A 5 -2.22 14.30 3.89
CA ALA A 5 -2.42 12.93 4.32
C ALA A 5 -1.08 12.25 4.62
N ALA A 6 -0.10 12.41 3.72
CA ALA A 6 1.27 11.93 3.89
C ALA A 6 1.92 12.46 5.19
N VAL A 7 1.85 13.77 5.44
CA VAL A 7 2.43 14.39 6.64
C VAL A 7 1.73 13.92 7.92
N GLU A 8 0.41 13.73 7.90
CA GLU A 8 -0.34 13.22 9.06
C GLU A 8 -0.05 11.73 9.31
N ALA A 9 0.04 10.89 8.27
CA ALA A 9 0.44 9.50 8.39
C ALA A 9 1.85 9.37 8.98
N PHE A 10 2.81 10.16 8.48
CA PHE A 10 4.16 10.20 9.03
C PHE A 10 4.19 10.55 10.53
N LYS A 11 3.36 11.50 10.97
CA LYS A 11 3.23 11.86 12.39
C LYS A 11 2.63 10.77 13.25
N LEU A 12 1.84 9.86 12.66
CA LEU A 12 1.28 8.69 13.34
C LEU A 12 2.28 7.53 13.44
N GLY A 13 3.47 7.67 12.84
CA GLY A 13 4.54 6.68 12.90
C GLY A 13 4.60 5.73 11.71
N TYR A 14 3.87 6.02 10.64
CA TYR A 14 3.99 5.31 9.38
C TYR A 14 5.14 5.86 8.55
N GLU A 15 5.73 5.01 7.73
CA GLU A 15 6.57 5.45 6.62
C GLU A 15 5.68 5.84 5.44
N VAL A 16 6.11 6.82 4.66
CA VAL A 16 5.35 7.30 3.51
C VAL A 16 6.29 7.42 2.32
N THR A 17 5.92 6.83 1.20
CA THR A 17 6.71 6.92 -0.05
C THR A 17 6.53 8.29 -0.70
N ASP A 18 7.43 8.60 -1.65
CA ASP A 18 7.25 9.79 -2.48
C ASP A 18 5.98 9.67 -3.35
N ALA A 19 5.39 10.81 -3.71
CA ALA A 19 4.21 10.80 -4.56
C ALA A 19 4.54 10.38 -5.99
N GLU A 20 3.70 9.53 -6.58
CA GLU A 20 3.85 9.00 -7.94
C GLU A 20 2.54 9.10 -8.74
N GLU A 21 2.67 9.02 -10.07
CA GLU A 21 1.53 9.01 -10.99
C GLU A 21 1.07 7.58 -11.27
N LEU A 22 -0.18 7.29 -10.98
CA LEU A 22 -0.82 6.00 -11.26
C LEU A 22 -1.95 6.19 -12.27
N GLU A 23 -1.97 5.35 -13.31
CA GLU A 23 -3.11 5.25 -14.23
C GLU A 23 -4.15 4.29 -13.65
N VAL A 24 -5.36 4.79 -13.38
CA VAL A 24 -6.47 3.95 -12.91
C VAL A 24 -7.24 3.34 -14.08
N GLU A 25 -8.14 2.39 -13.79
CA GLU A 25 -8.84 1.56 -14.79
C GLU A 25 -9.60 2.36 -15.88
N ASP A 26 -9.97 3.61 -15.61
CA ASP A 26 -10.65 4.49 -16.56
C ASP A 26 -9.70 5.33 -17.45
N GLY A 27 -8.38 5.14 -17.29
CA GLY A 27 -7.33 5.87 -17.99
C GLY A 27 -7.00 7.23 -17.39
N THR A 28 -7.54 7.58 -16.22
CA THR A 28 -7.20 8.81 -15.50
C THR A 28 -5.86 8.64 -14.78
N LEU A 29 -4.99 9.64 -14.88
CA LEU A 29 -3.78 9.73 -14.07
C LEU A 29 -4.10 10.39 -12.72
N VAL A 30 -3.78 9.70 -11.63
CA VAL A 30 -3.91 10.19 -10.26
C VAL A 30 -2.55 10.23 -9.59
N MET A 31 -2.40 11.10 -8.59
CA MET A 31 -1.23 11.10 -7.71
C MET A 31 -1.53 10.26 -6.48
N CYS A 32 -0.65 9.32 -6.14
CA CYS A 32 -0.75 8.48 -4.95
C CYS A 32 0.58 8.41 -4.19
N CYS A 33 0.52 7.93 -2.95
CA CYS A 33 1.69 7.55 -2.15
C CYS A 33 1.29 6.37 -1.27
N ASP A 34 2.25 5.53 -0.92
CA ASP A 34 2.04 4.40 -0.02
C ASP A 34 2.31 4.78 1.42
N VAL A 35 1.57 4.15 2.33
CA VAL A 35 1.75 4.28 3.77
C VAL A 35 2.12 2.91 4.33
N ILE A 36 3.34 2.79 4.85
CA ILE A 36 3.95 1.50 5.22
C ILE A 36 4.14 1.42 6.73
N SER A 37 3.95 0.21 7.28
CA SER A 37 4.20 -0.10 8.68
C SER A 37 4.76 -1.51 8.83
N GLU A 38 5.87 -1.65 9.55
CA GLU A 38 6.40 -2.95 9.96
C GLU A 38 5.76 -3.40 11.27
N VAL A 39 4.83 -4.35 11.18
CA VAL A 39 4.14 -4.92 12.34
C VAL A 39 3.95 -6.42 12.17
N GLY A 40 3.74 -7.13 13.29
CA GLY A 40 3.40 -8.54 13.23
C GLY A 40 2.04 -8.77 12.55
N LEU A 41 1.92 -9.87 11.81
CA LEU A 41 0.70 -10.28 11.12
C LEU A 41 -0.42 -10.62 12.13
N ASN A 42 -1.18 -9.61 12.53
CA ASN A 42 -2.26 -9.69 13.50
C ASN A 42 -3.47 -8.92 12.99
N ALA A 43 -4.60 -9.63 12.84
CA ALA A 43 -5.82 -9.05 12.28
C ALA A 43 -6.35 -7.84 13.08
N GLU A 44 -6.37 -7.90 14.41
CA GLU A 44 -6.88 -6.79 15.24
C GLU A 44 -6.00 -5.54 15.09
N LEU A 45 -4.69 -5.73 14.97
CA LEU A 45 -3.75 -4.62 14.74
C LEU A 45 -3.94 -4.01 13.36
N ILE A 46 -4.02 -4.85 12.32
CA ILE A 46 -4.22 -4.42 10.94
C ILE A 46 -5.56 -3.69 10.80
N ASP A 47 -6.64 -4.24 11.34
CA ASP A 47 -7.96 -3.61 11.33
C ASP A 47 -7.91 -2.22 11.97
N THR A 48 -7.19 -2.08 13.09
CA THR A 48 -7.00 -0.78 13.76
C THR A 48 -6.24 0.22 12.88
N GLN A 49 -5.19 -0.22 12.17
CA GLN A 49 -4.42 0.62 11.26
C GLN A 49 -5.27 1.04 10.05
N VAL A 50 -6.03 0.11 9.46
CA VAL A 50 -6.94 0.36 8.34
C VAL A 50 -8.01 1.39 8.74
N GLU A 51 -8.67 1.23 9.89
CA GLU A 51 -9.64 2.20 10.39
C GLU A 51 -9.03 3.60 10.60
N GLN A 52 -7.81 3.66 11.13
CA GLN A 52 -7.10 4.92 11.34
C GLN A 52 -6.76 5.62 10.01
N LEU A 53 -6.29 4.87 9.02
CA LEU A 53 -5.93 5.39 7.70
C LEU A 53 -7.16 5.79 6.87
N LEU A 54 -8.25 5.04 6.96
CA LEU A 54 -9.54 5.41 6.36
C LEU A 54 -10.05 6.74 6.92
N ALA A 55 -10.05 6.91 8.25
CA ALA A 55 -10.49 8.15 8.88
C ALA A 55 -9.57 9.33 8.54
N LEU A 56 -8.27 9.08 8.38
CA LEU A 56 -7.32 10.08 7.92
C LEU A 56 -7.60 10.49 6.46
N ALA A 57 -7.81 9.52 5.57
CA ALA A 57 -8.10 9.75 4.17
C ALA A 57 -9.38 10.59 3.99
N GLU A 58 -10.46 10.24 4.70
CA GLU A 58 -11.71 11.00 4.70
C GLU A 58 -11.49 12.46 5.16
N ARG A 59 -10.74 12.66 6.25
CA ARG A 59 -10.42 14.00 6.77
C ARG A 59 -9.62 14.84 5.77
N CYS A 60 -8.66 14.22 5.08
CA CYS A 60 -7.78 14.90 4.12
C CYS A 60 -8.40 15.05 2.73
N GLY A 61 -9.56 14.43 2.49
CA GLY A 61 -10.26 14.42 1.21
C GLY A 61 -9.47 13.69 0.12
N VAL A 62 -8.85 12.56 0.48
CA VAL A 62 -8.13 11.67 -0.45
C VAL A 62 -8.81 10.30 -0.46
N ASN A 63 -8.60 9.55 -1.53
CA ASN A 63 -9.13 8.19 -1.65
C ASN A 63 -8.22 7.21 -0.95
N TYR A 64 -8.82 6.24 -0.25
CA TYR A 64 -8.12 5.08 0.25
C TYR A 64 -8.36 3.91 -0.71
N ASP A 65 -7.28 3.41 -1.31
CA ASP A 65 -7.34 2.40 -2.38
C ASP A 65 -7.38 0.96 -1.83
N GLY A 66 -6.71 0.72 -0.70
CA GLY A 66 -6.71 -0.58 -0.03
C GLY A 66 -5.53 -0.77 0.90
N TRP A 67 -5.36 -2.01 1.38
CA TRP A 67 -4.15 -2.45 2.07
C TRP A 67 -3.71 -3.81 1.57
N GLY A 68 -2.42 -4.10 1.77
CA GLY A 68 -1.81 -5.39 1.53
C GLY A 68 -0.66 -5.64 2.50
N THR A 69 -0.05 -6.81 2.40
CA THR A 69 1.16 -7.17 3.14
C THR A 69 2.06 -7.99 2.24
N TYR A 70 3.37 -7.96 2.50
CA TYR A 70 4.33 -8.79 1.79
C TYR A 70 4.43 -10.16 2.48
N TYR A 71 4.46 -11.21 1.67
CA TYR A 71 4.74 -12.55 2.16
C TYR A 71 6.26 -12.77 2.19
N GLU A 72 6.81 -12.98 3.37
CA GLU A 72 8.20 -13.42 3.55
C GLU A 72 8.24 -14.96 3.58
N ASP A 73 8.91 -15.59 2.61
CA ASP A 73 9.08 -17.05 2.62
C ASP A 73 9.95 -17.44 3.82
N PRO A 74 9.46 -18.28 4.76
CA PRO A 74 10.24 -18.73 5.90
C PRO A 74 11.47 -19.57 5.54
N ASN A 75 11.62 -19.97 4.27
CA ASN A 75 12.79 -20.66 3.72
C ASN A 75 13.57 -19.79 2.71
N GLY A 76 13.16 -18.54 2.47
CA GLY A 76 13.93 -17.60 1.68
C GLY A 76 15.26 -17.32 2.37
N GLU A 77 16.35 -17.18 1.61
CA GLU A 77 17.59 -16.70 2.20
C GLU A 77 17.36 -15.28 2.72
N ASP A 78 17.65 -15.04 4.01
CA ASP A 78 17.60 -13.72 4.63
C ASP A 78 18.63 -12.80 3.95
N GLY A 79 18.20 -12.16 2.88
CA GLY A 79 18.90 -11.09 2.19
C GLY A 79 19.72 -11.57 0.99
N GLU A 80 19.19 -11.34 -0.20
CA GLU A 80 19.79 -10.44 -1.20
C GLU A 80 18.62 -9.74 -1.93
N ASP A 81 18.64 -8.41 -1.98
CA ASP A 81 17.83 -7.61 -2.91
C ASP A 81 18.24 -8.03 -4.34
N ASP A 82 17.65 -9.12 -4.86
CA ASP A 82 17.76 -9.42 -6.29
C ASP A 82 16.76 -8.53 -7.01
N GLU A 83 17.28 -7.44 -7.56
CA GLU A 83 16.66 -6.63 -8.62
C GLU A 83 16.41 -7.49 -9.88
N GLU A 84 15.61 -8.55 -9.79
CA GLU A 84 15.19 -9.33 -10.95
C GLU A 84 13.75 -8.96 -11.33
N ASP A 85 13.69 -7.95 -12.21
CA ASP A 85 12.59 -7.63 -13.11
C ASP A 85 11.96 -8.92 -13.69
N GLY A 86 10.91 -9.40 -13.04
CA GLY A 86 10.17 -10.60 -13.41
C GLY A 86 8.70 -10.26 -13.53
N GLU A 87 8.28 -9.74 -14.68
CA GLU A 87 6.86 -9.64 -15.04
C GLU A 87 6.20 -11.03 -14.93
N LEU A 88 5.54 -11.31 -13.80
CA LEU A 88 4.64 -12.44 -13.65
C LEU A 88 3.25 -12.01 -14.08
N ILE A 89 3.06 -11.84 -15.39
CA ILE A 89 1.71 -11.87 -15.97
C ILE A 89 1.28 -13.34 -15.97
N ASP A 90 0.39 -13.71 -15.05
CA ASP A 90 -0.28 -15.02 -15.10
C ASP A 90 -1.26 -15.00 -16.29
N GLU A 91 -0.97 -15.80 -17.31
CA GLU A 91 -1.79 -15.90 -18.53
C GLU A 91 -3.21 -16.45 -18.25
N ASP A 92 -3.46 -16.93 -17.03
CA ASP A 92 -4.73 -17.46 -16.53
C ASP A 92 -5.41 -16.56 -15.47
N ASP A 93 -4.95 -15.33 -15.19
CA ASP A 93 -5.69 -14.40 -14.33
C ASP A 93 -6.92 -13.82 -15.07
N ASP A 94 -8.12 -14.34 -14.77
CA ASP A 94 -9.39 -13.82 -15.31
C ASP A 94 -9.89 -12.55 -14.57
N GLY A 95 -9.05 -11.92 -13.74
CA GLY A 95 -9.28 -10.62 -13.14
C GLY A 95 -10.45 -10.57 -12.16
N LYS A 96 -10.99 -11.73 -11.74
CA LYS A 96 -12.10 -11.78 -10.79
C LYS A 96 -11.62 -11.74 -9.35
N ARG A 97 -11.74 -10.56 -8.73
CA ARG A 97 -11.67 -10.40 -7.28
C ARG A 97 -13.07 -10.66 -6.68
N HIS A 98 -13.17 -11.54 -5.68
CA HIS A 98 -14.42 -11.88 -4.99
C HIS A 98 -14.82 -10.80 -3.98
#